data_AF-E9UQM7-F1
#
_entry.id   AF-E9UQM7-F1
#
_cell.length_a   1.000
_cell.length_b   1.000
_cell.length_c   1.000
_cell.angle_alpha   90.00
_cell.angle_beta   90.00
_cell.angle_gamma   90.00
#
_symmetry.space_group_name_H-M   'P 1'
#
loop_
_entity.id
_entity.type
_entity.pdbx_description
1 polymer ?
#
loop_
_entity_poly.entity_id
_entity_poly.type
_entity_poly.pdbx_seq_one_letter_code
_entity_poly.pdbx_strand_id
1 'polypeptide(L)'
;MSTNKEQSFIAENGITLGIIALALFVVLGVGLPRWVGDSESHSGVKITLPETLSGGYQPADKKSSYDLDVIKKQGASEEQLDTFIKQNAASSRTEDRNVSDALGFSMSSRTYITKDMKKSVMIRAFAGDGSAYYGGGEVSKVRDNVCYSSADQSTGQTQATCSHASNDLTVQATAASKEDAAKYADEIFEKLA
;
A
#
# COMPACT_ATOMS: atom_id res chain seq x y z
N MET A 1 52.23 -3.15 7.06
CA MET A 1 51.69 -2.12 6.15
C MET A 1 51.16 -2.81 4.90
N SER A 2 49.85 -2.96 4.77
CA SER A 2 49.06 -2.54 3.60
C SER A 2 47.61 -2.94 3.81
N THR A 3 46.75 -1.95 3.70
CA THR A 3 45.29 -1.97 3.88
C THR A 3 44.60 -2.64 2.69
N ASN A 4 43.64 -3.53 2.93
CA ASN A 4 42.60 -3.83 1.94
C ASN A 4 41.23 -3.48 2.55
N LYS A 5 40.85 -2.20 2.37
CA LYS A 5 39.49 -1.69 2.49
C LYS A 5 38.90 -1.69 1.09
N GLU A 6 38.35 -2.80 0.61
CA GLU A 6 37.41 -2.79 -0.50
C GLU A 6 36.42 -3.94 -0.29
N GLN A 7 35.16 -3.73 -0.66
CA GLN A 7 34.00 -4.62 -0.50
C GLN A 7 33.12 -4.39 0.73
N SER A 8 32.58 -3.18 0.86
CA SER A 8 31.35 -2.94 1.63
C SER A 8 30.49 -1.82 1.04
N PHE A 9 30.45 -1.69 -0.29
CA PHE A 9 29.63 -0.65 -0.95
C PHE A 9 28.47 -1.19 -1.80
N ILE A 10 28.39 -2.52 -1.98
CA ILE A 10 27.37 -3.15 -2.83
C ILE A 10 26.17 -3.65 -2.01
N ALA A 11 26.31 -3.85 -0.70
CA ALA A 11 25.24 -4.40 0.15
C ALA A 11 24.17 -3.37 0.57
N GLU A 12 24.49 -2.07 0.68
CA GLU A 12 23.54 -1.05 1.16
C GLU A 12 22.67 -0.43 0.05
N ASN A 13 23.10 -0.50 -1.21
CA ASN A 13 22.34 0.08 -2.34
C ASN A 13 21.36 -0.92 -3.00
N GLY A 14 21.48 -2.22 -2.69
CA GLY A 14 20.62 -3.26 -3.25
C GLY A 14 19.19 -3.26 -2.68
N ILE A 15 19.01 -2.78 -1.45
CA ILE A 15 17.70 -2.73 -0.78
C ILE A 15 16.80 -1.65 -1.40
N THR A 16 17.38 -0.56 -1.89
CA THR A 16 16.66 0.66 -2.28
C THR A 16 16.18 0.63 -3.73
N LEU A 17 16.99 0.08 -4.64
CA LEU A 17 16.54 -0.31 -5.99
C LEU A 17 15.43 -1.38 -5.94
N GLY A 18 15.42 -2.16 -4.87
CA GLY A 18 14.36 -3.11 -4.54
C GLY A 18 12.99 -2.47 -4.44
N ILE A 19 12.84 -1.26 -3.88
CA ILE A 19 11.54 -0.58 -3.69
C ILE A 19 10.97 -0.04 -5.01
N ILE A 20 11.82 0.45 -5.91
CA ILE A 20 11.40 0.91 -7.24
C ILE A 20 11.07 -0.28 -8.14
N ALA A 21 11.83 -1.38 -8.04
CA ALA A 21 11.49 -2.65 -8.70
C ALA A 21 10.24 -3.31 -8.09
N LEU A 22 10.00 -3.15 -6.78
CA LEU A 22 8.82 -3.67 -6.07
C LEU A 22 7.53 -3.14 -6.70
N ALA A 23 7.47 -1.85 -7.01
CA ALA A 23 6.31 -1.24 -7.65
C ALA A 23 6.08 -1.69 -9.11
N LEU A 24 7.12 -2.20 -9.79
CA LEU A 24 6.99 -2.77 -11.14
C LEU A 24 6.39 -4.18 -11.14
N PHE A 25 6.45 -4.93 -10.02
CA PHE A 25 6.05 -6.34 -9.96
C PHE A 25 4.69 -6.64 -9.27
N VAL A 26 4.04 -5.65 -8.64
CA VAL A 26 2.69 -5.83 -8.04
C VAL A 26 1.61 -6.24 -9.08
N VAL A 27 1.94 -6.22 -10.38
CA VAL A 27 1.03 -6.56 -11.49
C VAL A 27 0.78 -8.08 -11.65
N LEU A 28 1.53 -8.99 -11.00
CA LEU A 28 1.44 -10.43 -11.29
C LEU A 28 0.90 -11.33 -10.16
N GLY A 29 0.29 -10.75 -9.12
CA GLY A 29 -0.37 -11.49 -8.02
C GLY A 29 -1.89 -11.64 -8.17
N VAL A 30 -2.48 -11.32 -9.32
CA VAL A 30 -3.93 -11.42 -9.56
C VAL A 30 -4.29 -12.85 -9.99
N GLY A 31 -4.13 -13.79 -9.07
CA GLY A 31 -4.76 -15.12 -9.11
C GLY A 31 -5.33 -15.37 -7.72
N LEU A 32 -6.64 -15.30 -7.50
CA LEU A 32 -7.65 -16.12 -8.13
C LEU A 32 -9.02 -15.40 -8.19
N PRO A 33 -9.80 -15.59 -9.27
CA PRO A 33 -11.20 -15.24 -9.29
C PRO A 33 -11.99 -16.28 -8.50
N ARG A 34 -12.70 -15.87 -7.44
CA ARG A 34 -13.88 -16.61 -6.99
C ARG A 34 -15.10 -15.77 -7.30
N TRP A 35 -15.65 -16.09 -8.47
CA TRP A 35 -16.96 -15.69 -8.96
C TRP A 35 -18.01 -15.75 -7.86
N VAL A 36 -18.64 -14.60 -7.61
CA VAL A 36 -20.03 -14.47 -7.16
C VAL A 36 -20.51 -13.17 -7.83
N GLY A 37 -21.12 -13.24 -9.00
CA GLY A 37 -22.58 -13.20 -9.16
C GLY A 37 -22.97 -11.82 -9.72
N ASP A 38 -23.69 -11.79 -10.84
CA ASP A 38 -24.22 -10.55 -11.45
C ASP A 38 -24.78 -9.62 -10.38
N SER A 39 -24.05 -8.54 -10.11
CA SER A 39 -24.44 -7.53 -9.15
C SER A 39 -24.26 -6.19 -9.83
N GLU A 40 -25.25 -5.77 -10.62
CA GLU A 40 -25.45 -4.34 -10.84
C GLU A 40 -25.69 -3.70 -9.47
N SER A 41 -24.65 -3.15 -8.87
CA SER A 41 -24.77 -2.33 -7.67
C SER A 41 -23.90 -1.09 -7.84
N HIS A 42 -24.59 0.01 -8.12
CA HIS A 42 -24.05 1.36 -8.10
C HIS A 42 -24.34 1.97 -6.73
N SER A 43 -23.69 1.49 -5.66
CA SER A 43 -23.78 2.19 -4.37
C SER A 43 -23.00 3.51 -4.48
N GLY A 44 -23.75 4.61 -4.62
CA GLY A 44 -23.25 5.96 -4.93
C GLY A 44 -22.48 6.67 -3.81
N VAL A 45 -21.92 5.95 -2.84
CA VAL A 45 -21.09 6.55 -1.78
C VAL A 45 -19.66 6.63 -2.27
N LYS A 46 -19.24 7.85 -2.64
CA LYS A 46 -17.86 8.11 -3.05
C LYS A 46 -16.95 8.16 -1.84
N ILE A 47 -16.04 7.20 -1.72
CA ILE A 47 -14.97 7.25 -0.72
C ILE A 47 -13.87 8.23 -1.17
N THR A 48 -13.47 9.13 -0.29
CA THR A 48 -12.34 10.04 -0.52
C THR A 48 -11.33 9.87 0.59
N LEU A 49 -10.18 9.29 0.27
CA LEU A 49 -9.07 9.14 1.22
C LEU A 49 -8.42 10.50 1.53
N PRO A 50 -7.86 10.69 2.74
CA PRO A 50 -7.26 11.95 3.14
C PRO A 50 -6.01 12.29 2.32
N GLU A 51 -5.59 13.55 2.36
CA GLU A 51 -4.38 13.96 1.63
C GLU A 51 -3.08 13.55 2.31
N THR A 52 -3.10 13.30 3.62
CA THR A 52 -1.94 12.89 4.42
C THR A 52 -2.38 11.99 5.58
N LEU A 53 -1.47 11.15 6.09
CA LEU A 53 -1.67 10.42 7.35
C LEU A 53 -0.82 11.01 8.47
N SER A 54 -1.17 10.68 9.71
CA SER A 54 -0.33 11.00 10.87
C SER A 54 1.09 10.42 10.71
N GLY A 55 2.09 11.03 11.36
CA GLY A 55 3.48 10.57 11.26
C GLY A 55 4.24 11.04 10.02
N GLY A 56 3.70 12.02 9.28
CA GLY A 56 4.40 12.66 8.16
C GLY A 56 4.29 11.91 6.84
N TYR A 57 3.31 11.03 6.69
CA TYR A 57 3.06 10.28 5.48
C TYR A 57 2.35 11.14 4.44
N GLN A 58 2.92 11.19 3.25
CA GLN A 58 2.46 11.94 2.09
C GLN A 58 2.08 10.97 0.98
N PRO A 59 1.19 11.34 0.07
CA PRO A 59 0.67 10.41 -0.92
C PRO A 59 1.70 10.12 -2.01
N ALA A 60 1.93 8.83 -2.31
CA ALA A 60 3.02 8.40 -3.21
C ALA A 60 2.83 8.84 -4.67
N ASP A 61 1.61 9.22 -5.05
CA ASP A 61 1.26 9.75 -6.38
C ASP A 61 1.49 11.26 -6.53
N LYS A 62 2.14 11.93 -5.57
CA LYS A 62 2.50 13.35 -5.67
C LYS A 62 4.01 13.57 -5.61
N LYS A 63 4.55 14.35 -6.55
CA LYS A 63 5.98 14.70 -6.60
C LYS A 63 6.46 15.45 -5.35
N SER A 64 5.59 16.28 -4.76
CA SER A 64 5.87 17.01 -3.51
C SER A 64 6.06 16.11 -2.29
N SER A 65 5.71 14.82 -2.37
CA SER A 65 5.88 13.85 -1.29
C SER A 65 7.32 13.39 -1.12
N TYR A 66 8.19 13.70 -2.08
CA TYR A 66 9.56 13.18 -2.15
C TYR A 66 10.59 14.27 -1.90
N ASP A 67 11.68 13.88 -1.24
CA ASP A 67 12.89 14.69 -1.17
C ASP A 67 13.81 14.34 -2.35
N LEU A 68 13.98 15.29 -3.29
CA LEU A 68 14.79 15.06 -4.49
C LEU A 68 16.27 14.80 -4.17
N ASP A 69 16.79 15.31 -3.05
CA ASP A 69 18.17 15.04 -2.64
C ASP A 69 18.32 13.61 -2.14
N VAL A 70 17.30 13.08 -1.46
CA VAL A 70 17.27 11.66 -1.05
C VAL A 70 17.19 10.76 -2.28
N ILE A 71 16.31 11.08 -3.23
CA ILE A 71 16.15 10.35 -4.51
C ILE A 71 17.49 10.27 -5.26
N LYS A 72 18.16 11.42 -5.41
CA LYS A 72 19.47 11.51 -6.09
C LYS A 72 20.55 10.71 -5.35
N LYS A 73 20.59 10.78 -4.02
CA LYS A 73 21.52 9.98 -3.19
C LYS A 73 21.28 8.47 -3.32
N GLN A 74 20.04 8.06 -3.58
CA GLN A 74 19.68 6.66 -3.86
C GLN A 74 19.99 6.23 -5.30
N GLY A 75 20.54 7.13 -6.13
CA GLY A 75 20.93 6.84 -7.50
C GLY A 75 19.77 6.83 -8.50
N ALA A 76 18.58 7.28 -8.08
CA ALA A 76 17.42 7.39 -8.97
C ALA A 76 17.37 8.75 -9.66
N SER A 77 16.99 8.76 -10.94
CA SER A 77 16.75 9.98 -11.70
C SER A 77 15.36 10.56 -11.40
N GLU A 78 15.17 11.85 -11.66
CA GLU A 78 13.86 12.48 -11.54
C GLU A 78 12.83 11.88 -12.51
N GLU A 79 13.27 11.37 -13.67
CA GLU A 79 12.41 10.69 -14.64
C GLU A 79 11.92 9.33 -14.11
N GLN A 80 12.79 8.58 -13.42
CA GLN A 80 12.40 7.34 -12.75
C GLN A 80 11.38 7.62 -11.64
N LEU A 81 11.57 8.70 -10.87
CA LEU A 81 10.60 9.14 -9.88
C LEU A 81 9.26 9.52 -10.52
N ASP A 82 9.27 10.32 -11.59
CA ASP A 82 8.04 10.73 -12.28
C ASP A 82 7.29 9.52 -12.86
N THR A 83 8.02 8.50 -13.32
CA THR A 83 7.44 7.22 -13.77
C THR A 83 6.81 6.45 -12.62
N PHE A 84 7.51 6.32 -11.48
CA PHE A 84 6.99 5.68 -10.28
C PHE A 84 5.70 6.35 -9.77
N ILE A 85 5.68 7.68 -9.73
CA ILE A 85 4.52 8.48 -9.33
C ILE A 85 3.32 8.20 -10.24
N LYS A 86 3.52 8.22 -11.57
CA LYS A 86 2.47 7.93 -12.55
C LYS A 86 1.94 6.50 -12.42
N GLN A 87 2.84 5.54 -12.18
CA GLN A 87 2.47 4.14 -11.98
C GLN A 87 1.63 3.96 -10.72
N ASN A 88 2.00 4.56 -9.58
CA ASN A 88 1.20 4.51 -8.36
C ASN A 88 -0.21 5.08 -8.59
N ALA A 89 -0.31 6.24 -9.25
CA ALA A 89 -1.60 6.85 -9.57
C ALA A 89 -2.46 5.95 -10.48
N ALA A 90 -1.85 5.33 -11.51
CA ALA A 90 -2.54 4.48 -12.46
C ALA A 90 -2.97 3.14 -11.84
N SER A 91 -2.11 2.53 -11.03
CA SER A 91 -2.37 1.27 -10.33
C SER A 91 -3.55 1.42 -9.39
N SER A 92 -3.56 2.44 -8.51
CA SER A 92 -4.70 2.69 -7.62
C SER A 92 -6.01 2.90 -8.39
N ARG A 93 -6.01 3.72 -9.44
CA ARG A 93 -7.23 3.93 -10.26
C ARG A 93 -7.71 2.65 -10.94
N THR A 94 -6.79 1.82 -11.42
CA THR A 94 -7.13 0.57 -12.10
C THR A 94 -7.68 -0.45 -11.12
N GLU A 95 -7.06 -0.58 -9.94
CA GLU A 95 -7.54 -1.43 -8.86
C GLU A 95 -8.92 -0.96 -8.37
N ASP A 96 -9.05 0.32 -8.02
CA ASP A 96 -10.30 0.94 -7.57
C ASP A 96 -11.44 0.63 -8.53
N ARG A 97 -11.22 0.83 -9.83
CA ARG A 97 -12.22 0.53 -10.86
C ARG A 97 -12.55 -0.95 -10.91
N ASN A 98 -11.55 -1.81 -11.10
CA ASN A 98 -11.78 -3.24 -11.33
C ASN A 98 -12.44 -3.90 -10.11
N VAL A 99 -12.07 -3.50 -8.90
CA VAL A 99 -12.66 -4.01 -7.65
C VAL A 99 -14.07 -3.46 -7.46
N SER A 100 -14.29 -2.17 -7.71
CA SER A 100 -15.63 -1.59 -7.60
C SER A 100 -16.59 -2.24 -8.59
N ASP A 101 -16.15 -2.46 -9.83
CA ASP A 101 -16.93 -3.13 -10.87
C ASP A 101 -17.23 -4.59 -10.50
N ALA A 102 -16.26 -5.30 -9.91
CA ALA A 102 -16.40 -6.71 -9.53
C ALA A 102 -17.26 -6.93 -8.29
N LEU A 103 -17.20 -6.03 -7.30
CA LEU A 103 -17.88 -6.19 -6.02
C LEU A 103 -19.20 -5.39 -5.93
N GLY A 104 -19.45 -4.45 -6.85
CA GLY A 104 -20.67 -3.65 -6.85
C GLY A 104 -20.72 -2.60 -5.74
N PHE A 105 -19.57 -2.15 -5.25
CA PHE A 105 -19.48 -1.04 -4.29
C PHE A 105 -18.22 -0.20 -4.52
N SER A 106 -18.27 1.08 -4.15
CA SER A 106 -17.11 1.96 -4.31
C SER A 106 -15.92 1.51 -3.46
N MET A 107 -14.75 1.44 -4.10
CA MET A 107 -13.46 1.35 -3.46
C MET A 107 -12.63 2.61 -3.73
N SER A 108 -11.83 3.02 -2.75
CA SER A 108 -10.70 3.93 -2.98
C SER A 108 -9.44 3.39 -2.34
N SER A 109 -8.35 3.38 -3.09
CA SER A 109 -7.03 2.98 -2.61
C SER A 109 -6.00 4.09 -2.80
N ARG A 110 -5.03 4.13 -1.89
CA ARG A 110 -3.88 5.04 -2.02
C ARG A 110 -2.70 4.55 -1.19
N THR A 111 -1.51 4.65 -1.77
CA THR A 111 -0.24 4.45 -1.05
C THR A 111 0.25 5.78 -0.50
N TYR A 112 0.64 5.77 0.77
CA TYR A 112 1.31 6.89 1.44
C TYR A 112 2.73 6.50 1.81
N ILE A 113 3.64 7.46 1.74
CA ILE A 113 5.07 7.27 1.94
C ILE A 113 5.63 8.41 2.79
N THR A 114 6.62 8.08 3.61
CA THR A 114 7.40 9.07 4.36
C THR A 114 8.36 9.79 3.41
N LYS A 115 8.70 11.05 3.71
CA LYS A 115 9.53 11.89 2.83
C LYS A 115 10.93 11.31 2.55
N ASP A 116 11.46 10.53 3.48
CA ASP A 116 12.73 9.80 3.36
C ASP A 116 12.59 8.42 2.67
N MET A 117 11.37 8.08 2.27
CA MET A 117 10.98 6.85 1.57
C MET A 117 11.24 5.55 2.33
N LYS A 118 11.48 5.60 3.64
CA LYS A 118 11.80 4.40 4.43
C LYS A 118 10.57 3.62 4.84
N LYS A 119 9.42 4.27 4.90
CA LYS A 119 8.16 3.65 5.30
C LYS A 119 7.06 4.00 4.32
N SER A 120 6.22 3.03 4.02
CA SER A 120 4.99 3.18 3.27
C SER A 120 3.83 2.51 3.99
N VAL A 121 2.63 2.98 3.70
CA VAL A 121 1.36 2.38 4.12
C VAL A 121 0.43 2.44 2.92
N MET A 122 -0.12 1.31 2.51
CA MET A 122 -1.15 1.24 1.49
C MET A 122 -2.52 1.16 2.17
N ILE A 123 -3.44 2.05 1.80
CA ILE A 123 -4.80 2.07 2.30
C ILE A 123 -5.74 1.59 1.19
N ARG A 124 -6.70 0.73 1.54
CA ARG A 124 -7.88 0.41 0.74
C ARG A 124 -9.12 0.62 1.58
N ALA A 125 -10.08 1.38 1.10
CA ALA A 125 -11.35 1.62 1.77
C ALA A 125 -12.51 1.25 0.85
N PHE A 126 -13.50 0.56 1.41
CA PHE A 126 -14.64 -0.03 0.70
C PHE A 126 -15.96 0.45 1.31
N ALA A 127 -16.93 0.82 0.49
CA ALA A 127 -18.27 1.24 0.94
C ALA A 127 -19.16 0.02 1.19
N GLY A 128 -18.72 -0.87 2.08
CA GLY A 128 -19.38 -2.13 2.42
C GLY A 128 -18.44 -3.13 3.10
N ASP A 129 -18.86 -4.40 3.13
CA ASP A 129 -18.05 -5.50 3.67
C ASP A 129 -16.89 -5.84 2.72
N GLY A 130 -15.67 -5.46 3.12
CA GLY A 130 -14.43 -5.75 2.40
C GLY A 130 -13.84 -7.13 2.71
N SER A 131 -14.58 -8.02 3.40
CA SER A 131 -14.12 -9.36 3.78
C SER A 131 -13.69 -10.23 2.59
N ALA A 132 -14.15 -9.95 1.38
CA ALA A 132 -13.69 -10.64 0.17
C ALA A 132 -12.20 -10.40 -0.15
N TYR A 133 -11.58 -9.37 0.45
CA TYR A 133 -10.22 -8.92 0.15
C TYR A 133 -9.17 -9.36 1.20
N TYR A 134 -9.38 -10.49 1.88
CA TYR A 134 -8.38 -11.08 2.78
C TYR A 134 -7.23 -11.75 2.02
N GLY A 135 -5.99 -11.39 2.37
CA GLY A 135 -4.79 -12.15 2.02
C GLY A 135 -4.58 -13.31 2.99
N GLY A 136 -4.15 -14.47 2.48
CA GLY A 136 -3.78 -15.60 3.35
C GLY A 136 -2.59 -15.28 4.27
N GLY A 137 -2.51 -15.93 5.43
CA GLY A 137 -1.43 -15.70 6.40
C GLY A 137 -1.83 -16.04 7.84
N GLU A 138 -0.97 -15.67 8.79
CA GLU A 138 -1.28 -15.77 10.22
C GLU A 138 -2.27 -14.67 10.59
N VAL A 139 -3.45 -15.06 11.11
CA VAL A 139 -4.49 -14.13 11.55
C VAL A 139 -4.35 -13.84 13.04
N SER A 140 -4.47 -12.57 13.40
CA SER A 140 -4.37 -12.08 14.78
C SER A 140 -5.28 -10.87 14.99
N LYS A 141 -5.71 -10.65 16.23
CA LYS A 141 -6.42 -9.43 16.61
C LYS A 141 -5.43 -8.40 17.15
N VAL A 142 -5.48 -7.18 16.63
CA VAL A 142 -4.65 -6.05 17.11
C VAL A 142 -5.55 -4.84 17.28
N ARG A 143 -5.74 -4.41 18.54
CA ARG A 143 -6.78 -3.42 18.90
C ARG A 143 -8.16 -3.93 18.44
N ASP A 144 -8.91 -3.12 17.74
CA ASP A 144 -10.21 -3.48 17.15
C ASP A 144 -10.10 -4.08 15.74
N ASN A 145 -8.88 -4.24 15.22
CA ASN A 145 -8.62 -4.72 13.87
C ASN A 145 -8.38 -6.23 13.82
N VAL A 146 -8.79 -6.82 12.70
CA VAL A 146 -8.33 -8.14 12.27
C VAL A 146 -7.13 -7.96 11.37
N CYS A 147 -5.98 -8.50 11.78
CA CYS A 147 -4.71 -8.39 11.08
C CYS A 147 -4.24 -9.74 10.58
N TYR A 148 -3.75 -9.78 9.34
CA TYR A 148 -2.99 -10.90 8.84
C TYR A 148 -1.59 -10.47 8.42
N SER A 149 -0.62 -11.36 8.58
CA SER A 149 0.73 -11.16 8.10
C SER A 149 1.11 -12.24 7.11
N SER A 150 1.70 -11.80 6.01
CA SER A 150 2.29 -12.67 5.01
C SER A 150 3.65 -12.15 4.61
N ALA A 151 4.56 -13.07 4.33
CA ALA A 151 5.79 -12.71 3.62
C ALA A 151 5.42 -12.49 2.15
N ASP A 152 5.76 -11.32 1.62
CA ASP A 152 5.75 -11.11 0.18
C ASP A 152 6.68 -12.15 -0.45
N GLN A 153 6.13 -13.02 -1.31
CA GLN A 153 6.89 -14.15 -1.85
C GLN A 153 8.01 -13.74 -2.80
N SER A 154 7.95 -12.51 -3.34
CA SER A 154 8.96 -12.00 -4.28
C SER A 154 10.15 -11.36 -3.57
N THR A 155 9.93 -10.79 -2.39
CA THR A 155 10.95 -10.02 -1.65
C THR A 155 11.33 -10.60 -0.31
N GLY A 156 10.56 -11.58 0.18
CA GLY A 156 10.72 -12.12 1.52
C GLY A 156 10.40 -11.12 2.63
N GLN A 157 9.93 -9.91 2.29
CA GLN A 157 9.57 -8.91 3.28
C GLN A 157 8.21 -9.26 3.87
N THR A 158 8.16 -9.37 5.20
CA THR A 158 6.91 -9.52 5.92
C THR A 158 6.13 -8.21 5.86
N GLN A 159 4.90 -8.28 5.39
CA GLN A 159 3.93 -7.19 5.49
C GLN A 159 2.74 -7.66 6.33
N ALA A 160 2.12 -6.72 7.01
CA ALA A 160 0.88 -6.93 7.74
C ALA A 160 -0.21 -6.09 7.10
N THR A 161 -1.38 -6.69 6.93
CA THR A 161 -2.60 -5.97 6.56
C THR A 161 -3.60 -6.10 7.69
N CYS A 162 -4.10 -4.96 8.17
CA CYS A 162 -5.10 -4.89 9.22
C CYS A 162 -6.38 -4.26 8.67
N SER A 163 -7.51 -4.80 9.08
CA SER A 163 -8.83 -4.36 8.65
C SER A 163 -9.65 -3.87 9.84
N HIS A 164 -10.17 -2.65 9.75
CA HIS A 164 -11.24 -2.11 10.58
C HIS A 164 -12.53 -2.15 9.76
N ALA A 165 -13.57 -2.83 10.24
CA ALA A 165 -14.80 -3.01 9.49
C ALA A 165 -16.06 -2.73 10.31
N SER A 166 -17.06 -2.18 9.63
CA SER A 166 -18.46 -2.08 10.03
C SER A 166 -19.34 -2.57 8.87
N ASN A 167 -20.66 -2.46 9.01
CA ASN A 167 -21.58 -2.89 7.95
C ASN A 167 -21.44 -2.07 6.66
N ASP A 168 -21.11 -0.78 6.79
CA ASP A 168 -21.16 0.17 5.67
C ASP A 168 -19.78 0.62 5.19
N LEU A 169 -18.73 0.32 5.95
CA LEU A 169 -17.36 0.74 5.68
C LEU A 169 -16.39 -0.35 6.13
N THR A 170 -15.46 -0.70 5.25
CA THR A 170 -14.26 -1.47 5.60
C THR A 170 -13.03 -0.68 5.19
N VAL A 171 -12.07 -0.56 6.09
CA VAL A 171 -10.77 0.05 5.84
C VAL A 171 -9.68 -0.97 6.11
N GLN A 172 -8.83 -1.18 5.11
CA GLN A 172 -7.65 -2.00 5.20
C GLN A 172 -6.40 -1.13 5.08
N ALA A 173 -5.41 -1.40 5.91
CA ALA A 173 -4.10 -0.78 5.83
C ALA A 173 -3.02 -1.87 5.80
N THR A 174 -2.13 -1.80 4.80
CA THR A 174 -0.97 -2.67 4.66
C THR A 174 0.30 -1.89 5.00
N ALA A 175 1.10 -2.42 5.92
CA ALA A 175 2.35 -1.81 6.38
C ALA A 175 3.39 -2.87 6.76
N ALA A 176 4.61 -2.44 7.10
CA ALA A 176 5.70 -3.34 7.52
C ALA A 176 5.46 -4.02 8.88
N SER A 177 4.56 -3.49 9.72
CA SER A 177 4.20 -4.08 11.03
C SER A 177 2.70 -4.09 11.24
N LYS A 178 2.22 -5.03 12.08
CA LYS A 178 0.80 -5.14 12.44
C LYS A 178 0.34 -3.90 13.21
N GLU A 179 1.22 -3.32 14.02
CA GLU A 179 0.95 -2.13 14.83
C GLU A 179 0.72 -0.90 13.96
N ASP A 180 1.59 -0.66 12.96
CA ASP A 180 1.42 0.46 12.03
C ASP A 180 0.19 0.25 11.15
N ALA A 181 -0.01 -0.97 10.63
CA ALA A 181 -1.20 -1.32 9.85
C ALA A 181 -2.50 -1.07 10.65
N ALA A 182 -2.62 -1.61 11.86
CA ALA A 182 -3.80 -1.41 12.70
C ALA A 182 -4.04 0.07 13.02
N LYS A 183 -2.97 0.81 13.36
CA LYS A 183 -3.05 2.25 13.64
C LYS A 183 -3.65 3.03 12.46
N TYR A 184 -3.19 2.79 11.24
CA TYR A 184 -3.65 3.57 10.08
C TYR A 184 -5.00 3.07 9.54
N ALA A 185 -5.35 1.81 9.74
CA ALA A 185 -6.71 1.34 9.50
C ALA A 185 -7.70 2.08 10.42
N ASP A 186 -7.41 2.17 11.72
CA ASP A 186 -8.22 2.94 12.68
C ASP A 186 -8.28 4.42 12.30
N GLU A 187 -7.14 5.06 12.03
CA GLU A 187 -7.09 6.50 11.69
C GLU A 187 -7.95 6.84 10.48
N ILE A 188 -7.93 5.99 9.44
CA ILE A 188 -8.72 6.21 8.23
C ILE A 188 -10.19 5.87 8.48
N PHE A 189 -10.47 4.80 9.21
CA PHE A 189 -11.84 4.42 9.56
C PHE A 189 -12.54 5.54 10.32
N GLU A 190 -11.90 6.10 11.35
CA GLU A 190 -12.43 7.24 12.13
C GLU A 190 -12.64 8.52 11.31
N LYS A 191 -11.90 8.69 10.20
CA LYS A 191 -12.07 9.84 9.30
C LYS A 191 -13.18 9.66 8.28
N LEU A 192 -13.57 8.42 8.00
CA LEU A 192 -14.54 8.07 6.95
C LEU A 192 -15.92 7.67 7.50
N ALA A 193 -15.98 7.16 8.73
CA ALA A 193 -17.21 6.84 9.46
C ALA A 193 -17.89 8.09 10.04
#